data_AF-A0A3P7P401-F1
#
_entry.id   AF-A0A3P7P401-F1
#
_cell.length_a   1.000
_cell.length_b   1.000
_cell.length_c   1.000
_cell.angle_alpha   90.00
_cell.angle_beta   90.00
_cell.angle_gamma   90.00
#
_symmetry.space_group_name_H-M   'P 1'
#
loop_
_entity.id
_entity.type
_entity.pdbx_description
1 polymer ?
#
loop_
_entity_poly.entity_id
_entity_poly.type
_entity_poly.pdbx_seq_one_letter_code
_entity_poly.pdbx_strand_id
1 'polypeptide(L)'
;MLWTERLPVIDGEDGVLQVSKSDFISLQPYHFIADHDCKLIQCGKGLYSALNVEKKLKLKGQMIILGGGNRLLYIGSPYISTIPELLDCGMRLEAMPLHDVTRDVILTNQQRLSDVEMKFVLDYSKIAVFLTACPNLQVNR
;
A
#
# COMPACT_ATOMS: atom_id res chain seq x y z
N MET A 1 23.93 15.57 -7.55
CA MET A 1 22.93 15.27 -6.51
C MET A 1 21.63 15.92 -6.94
N LEU A 2 20.47 15.27 -6.84
CA LEU A 2 19.16 15.85 -7.23
C LEU A 2 18.66 16.96 -6.28
N TRP A 3 19.39 17.21 -5.19
CA TRP A 3 18.98 18.10 -4.11
C TRP A 3 19.52 19.54 -4.23
N THR A 4 20.15 19.89 -5.36
CA THR A 4 20.77 21.22 -5.55
C THR A 4 20.11 22.09 -6.62
N GLU A 5 19.12 21.60 -7.37
CA GLU A 5 18.38 22.46 -8.30
C GLU A 5 17.19 23.08 -7.56
N ARG A 6 17.43 24.29 -7.04
CA ARG A 6 16.39 25.18 -6.53
C ARG A 6 15.49 25.54 -7.72
N LEU A 7 14.19 25.24 -7.63
CA LEU A 7 13.23 25.95 -8.46
C LEU A 7 13.17 27.40 -7.93
N PRO A 8 13.44 28.43 -8.74
CA PRO A 8 13.23 29.81 -8.32
C PRO A 8 11.73 29.99 -8.11
N VAL A 9 11.34 30.33 -6.88
CA VAL A 9 9.96 30.71 -6.58
C VAL A 9 9.76 32.11 -7.15
N ILE A 10 8.68 32.28 -7.90
CA ILE A 10 8.25 33.57 -8.40
C ILE A 10 7.41 34.17 -7.26
N ASP A 11 7.89 35.30 -6.75
CA ASP A 11 7.26 36.19 -5.77
C ASP A 11 7.27 35.78 -4.28
N GLY A 12 8.27 36.33 -3.57
CA GLY A 12 8.08 37.07 -2.31
C GLY A 12 7.65 36.29 -1.07
N GLU A 13 8.61 36.09 -0.15
CA GLU A 13 8.51 35.35 1.13
C GLU A 13 8.64 33.82 1.00
N ASP A 14 9.76 33.39 0.43
CA ASP A 14 9.98 32.01 -0.04
C ASP A 14 10.59 31.08 1.02
N GLY A 15 9.75 30.58 1.92
CA GLY A 15 10.04 29.31 2.60
C GLY A 15 10.00 28.17 1.60
N VAL A 16 11.15 27.74 1.04
CA VAL A 16 11.18 26.54 0.20
C VAL A 16 10.83 25.34 1.08
N LEU A 17 9.65 24.76 0.89
CA LEU A 17 9.28 23.48 1.51
C LEU A 17 10.15 22.38 0.91
N GLN A 18 11.38 22.24 1.42
CA GLN A 18 12.31 21.18 1.02
C GLN A 18 12.14 19.98 1.92
N VAL A 19 11.72 18.86 1.32
CA VAL A 19 11.79 17.55 1.96
C VAL A 19 13.26 17.12 1.92
N SER A 20 13.84 16.73 3.06
CA SER A 20 15.21 16.21 3.07
C SER A 20 15.29 14.85 2.36
N LYS A 21 16.49 14.41 1.96
CA LYS A 21 16.68 13.07 1.39
C LYS A 21 16.16 11.97 2.32
N SER A 22 16.42 12.10 3.63
CA SER A 22 15.94 11.14 4.64
C SER A 22 14.43 11.14 4.76
N ASP A 23 13.79 12.31 4.70
CA ASP A 23 12.34 12.43 4.77
C ASP A 23 11.68 11.86 3.51
N PHE A 24 12.27 12.09 2.33
CA PHE A 24 11.74 11.49 1.10
C PHE A 24 11.82 9.96 1.14
N ILE A 25 12.94 9.40 1.64
CA ILE A 25 13.13 7.96 1.78
C ILE A 25 12.14 7.33 2.77
N SER A 26 11.75 8.06 3.82
CA SER A 26 10.76 7.58 4.79
C SER A 26 9.33 7.73 4.28
N LEU A 27 9.01 8.85 3.61
CA LEU A 27 7.69 9.13 3.04
C LEU A 27 7.35 8.19 1.89
N GLN A 28 8.34 7.82 1.07
CA GLN A 28 8.16 6.96 -0.09
C GLN A 28 8.95 5.66 0.08
N PRO A 29 8.45 4.68 0.83
CA PRO A 29 9.21 3.46 1.13
C PRO A 29 9.43 2.55 -0.10
N TYR A 30 8.60 2.67 -1.14
CA TYR A 30 8.69 1.88 -2.38
C TYR A 30 9.01 2.76 -3.58
N HIS A 31 10.19 3.38 -3.56
CA HIS A 31 10.75 4.11 -4.68
C HIS A 31 12.17 3.60 -4.99
N PHE A 32 12.63 3.86 -6.21
CA PHE A 32 14.04 3.80 -6.53
C PHE A 32 14.44 4.88 -7.52
N ILE A 33 15.71 5.28 -7.48
CA ILE A 33 16.33 6.16 -8.48
C ILE A 33 17.47 5.38 -9.12
N ALA A 34 17.44 5.28 -10.44
CA ALA A 34 18.53 4.72 -11.25
C ALA A 34 19.10 5.79 -12.18
N ASP A 35 20.38 5.68 -12.54
CA ASP A 35 20.96 6.46 -13.63
C ASP A 35 20.71 5.80 -14.99
N HIS A 36 21.21 6.44 -16.05
CA HIS A 36 21.15 5.97 -17.44
C HIS A 36 21.83 4.60 -17.64
N ASP A 37 22.79 4.23 -16.79
CA ASP A 37 23.48 2.93 -16.81
C ASP A 37 22.72 1.86 -16.02
N CYS A 38 21.47 2.13 -15.62
CA CYS A 38 20.65 1.26 -14.78
C CYS A 38 21.26 0.95 -13.41
N LYS A 39 22.19 1.79 -12.93
CA LYS A 39 22.75 1.65 -11.59
C LYS A 39 21.82 2.29 -10.57
N LEU A 40 21.51 1.53 -9.53
CA LEU A 40 20.70 2.01 -8.41
C LEU A 40 21.48 3.07 -7.62
N ILE A 41 20.94 4.30 -7.56
CA ILE A 41 21.51 5.43 -6.81
C ILE A 41 20.87 5.55 -5.43
N GLN A 42 19.57 5.30 -5.33
CA GLN A 42 18.78 5.46 -4.10
C GLN A 42 17.58 4.51 -4.14
N CYS A 43 17.18 3.98 -2.98
CA CYS A 43 15.91 3.27 -2.83
C CYS A 43 15.25 3.62 -1.50
N GLY A 44 13.93 3.41 -1.44
CA GLY A 44 13.16 3.51 -0.22
C GLY A 44 13.43 2.32 0.72
N LYS A 45 13.22 2.53 2.02
CA LYS A 45 13.49 1.49 3.04
C LYS A 45 12.61 0.25 2.85
N GLY A 46 11.35 0.41 2.46
CA GLY A 46 10.44 -0.71 2.21
C GLY A 46 10.91 -1.58 1.05
N LEU A 47 11.36 -0.95 -0.04
CA LEU A 47 11.94 -1.66 -1.18
C LEU A 47 13.24 -2.37 -0.78
N TYR A 48 14.14 -1.69 -0.08
CA TYR A 48 15.41 -2.29 0.36
C TYR A 48 15.19 -3.54 1.23
N SER A 49 14.25 -3.48 2.18
CA SER A 49 13.89 -4.63 3.01
C SER A 49 13.30 -5.77 2.20
N ALA A 50 12.47 -5.47 1.20
CA ALA A 50 11.84 -6.48 0.35
C ALA A 50 12.84 -7.22 -0.57
N LEU A 51 13.96 -6.59 -0.94
CA LEU A 51 15.01 -7.25 -1.72
C LEU A 51 15.70 -8.39 -0.97
N ASN A 52 15.60 -8.42 0.37
CA ASN A 52 16.20 -9.46 1.21
C ASN A 52 15.22 -10.61 1.52
N VAL A 53 14.00 -10.58 0.99
CA VAL A 53 12.99 -11.62 1.21
C VAL A 53 12.95 -12.52 -0.02
N GLU A 54 12.94 -13.85 0.17
CA GLU A 54 12.91 -14.83 -0.93
C GLU A 54 11.64 -14.76 -1.79
N LYS A 55 10.57 -14.14 -1.29
CA LYS A 55 9.29 -14.04 -1.98
C LYS A 55 9.25 -12.82 -2.90
N LYS A 56 8.77 -13.03 -4.13
CA LYS A 56 8.68 -12.01 -5.18
C LYS A 56 7.64 -10.94 -4.84
N LEU A 57 8.09 -9.76 -4.42
CA LEU A 57 7.24 -8.57 -4.29
C LEU A 57 6.95 -7.96 -5.67
N LYS A 58 5.67 -7.82 -6.02
CA LYS A 58 5.24 -7.07 -7.21
C LYS A 58 4.96 -5.62 -6.82
N LEU A 59 5.39 -4.68 -7.65
CA LEU A 59 5.15 -3.25 -7.46
C LEU A 59 4.34 -2.70 -8.64
N LYS A 60 3.42 -1.79 -8.34
CA LYS A 60 2.73 -0.95 -9.32
C LYS A 60 3.12 0.51 -9.08
N GLY A 61 3.32 1.28 -10.15
CA GLY A 61 3.79 2.64 -10.00
C GLY A 61 4.08 3.32 -11.33
N GLN A 62 4.74 4.46 -11.24
CA GLN A 62 5.10 5.30 -12.37
C GLN A 62 6.60 5.54 -12.42
N MET A 63 7.09 5.73 -13.64
CA MET A 63 8.46 6.12 -13.93
C MET A 63 8.49 7.59 -14.36
N ILE A 64 9.38 8.37 -13.76
CA ILE A 64 9.53 9.81 -13.97
C ILE A 64 11.00 10.08 -14.32
N ILE A 65 11.21 10.78 -15.43
CA ILE A 65 12.55 11.19 -15.87
C ILE A 65 13.00 12.39 -15.03
N LEU A 66 14.22 12.35 -14.49
CA LEU A 66 14.80 13.41 -13.66
C LEU A 66 16.11 13.93 -14.26
N GLY A 67 16.52 15.14 -13.84
CA GLY A 67 17.85 15.70 -14.11
C GLY A 67 18.19 15.78 -15.60
N GLY A 68 17.26 16.29 -16.40
CA GLY A 68 17.45 16.47 -17.85
C GLY A 68 17.55 15.18 -18.67
N GLY A 69 17.08 14.04 -18.16
CA GLY A 69 17.14 12.76 -18.88
C GLY A 69 18.16 11.75 -18.35
N ASN A 70 18.99 12.15 -17.39
CA ASN A 70 20.11 11.33 -16.94
C ASN A 70 19.75 10.34 -15.81
N ARG A 71 18.54 10.46 -15.26
CA ARG A 71 18.06 9.61 -14.15
C ARG A 71 16.60 9.26 -14.32
N LEU A 72 16.23 8.12 -13.75
CA LEU A 72 14.87 7.63 -13.68
C LEU A 72 14.47 7.48 -12.20
N LEU A 73 13.37 8.11 -11.81
CA LEU A 73 12.69 7.84 -10.55
C LEU A 73 11.51 6.91 -10.82
N TYR A 74 11.51 5.76 -10.16
CA TYR A 74 10.30 4.96 -9.99
C TYR A 74 9.69 5.27 -8.63
N ILE A 75 8.38 5.51 -8.59
CA ILE A 75 7.60 5.65 -7.36
C ILE A 75 6.32 4.84 -7.48
N GLY A 76 5.99 4.08 -6.44
CA GLY A 76 4.84 3.20 -6.48
C GLY A 76 4.50 2.59 -5.12
N SER A 77 3.70 1.53 -5.19
CA SER A 77 3.16 0.80 -4.06
C SER A 77 3.19 -0.72 -4.36
N PRO A 78 3.28 -1.58 -3.34
CA PRO A 78 3.07 -3.02 -3.48
C PRO A 78 1.77 -3.34 -4.21
N TYR A 79 1.80 -4.33 -5.09
CA TYR A 79 0.60 -4.84 -5.73
C TYR A 79 -0.04 -5.93 -4.86
N ILE A 80 -0.73 -5.48 -3.80
CA ILE A 80 -1.35 -6.30 -2.76
C ILE A 80 -2.74 -5.76 -2.47
N SER A 81 -3.72 -6.64 -2.25
CA SER A 81 -5.12 -6.26 -2.06
C SER A 81 -5.77 -6.83 -0.80
N THR A 82 -5.13 -7.78 -0.12
CA THR A 82 -5.67 -8.42 1.07
C THR A 82 -4.62 -8.59 2.18
N ILE A 83 -5.07 -8.76 3.42
CA ILE A 83 -4.19 -9.04 4.57
C ILE A 83 -3.41 -10.36 4.39
N PRO A 84 -4.02 -11.48 3.92
CA PRO A 84 -3.26 -12.71 3.66
C PRO A 84 -2.13 -12.53 2.64
N GLU A 85 -2.38 -11.86 1.51
CA GLU A 85 -1.33 -11.57 0.51
C GLU A 85 -0.17 -10.74 1.11
N LEU A 86 -0.51 -9.77 1.97
CA LEU A 86 0.47 -8.94 2.66
C LEU A 86 1.38 -9.77 3.58
N LEU A 87 0.77 -10.65 4.39
CA LEU A 87 1.49 -11.55 5.30
C LEU A 87 2.30 -12.59 4.52
N ASP A 88 1.77 -13.07 3.40
CA ASP A 88 2.48 -13.97 2.51
C ASP A 88 3.76 -13.33 1.99
N CYS A 89 3.77 -12.03 1.68
CA CYS A 89 4.99 -11.31 1.31
C CYS A 89 5.93 -11.02 2.51
N GLY A 90 5.62 -11.49 3.72
CA GLY A 90 6.39 -11.17 4.93
C GLY A 90 6.26 -9.72 5.37
N MET A 91 5.21 -9.03 4.90
CA MET A 91 4.96 -7.63 5.16
C MET A 91 3.85 -7.48 6.19
N ARG A 92 3.85 -6.33 6.88
CA ARG A 92 2.74 -5.91 7.73
C ARG A 92 2.17 -4.60 7.24
N LEU A 93 0.98 -4.23 7.73
CA LEU A 93 0.29 -3.02 7.30
C LEU A 93 1.12 -1.75 7.58
N GLU A 94 1.93 -1.75 8.63
CA GLU A 94 2.83 -0.64 8.98
C GLU A 94 3.93 -0.39 7.94
N ALA A 95 4.19 -1.35 7.05
CA ALA A 95 5.11 -1.17 5.94
C ALA A 95 4.52 -0.30 4.81
N MET A 96 3.22 0.02 4.85
CA MET A 96 2.56 0.93 3.93
C MET A 96 2.25 2.27 4.61
N PRO A 97 2.67 3.41 4.03
CA PRO A 97 2.36 4.73 4.56
C PRO A 97 0.86 4.99 4.66
N LEU A 98 0.47 5.91 5.54
CA LEU A 98 -0.94 6.29 5.71
C LEU A 98 -1.54 6.93 4.45
N HIS A 99 -0.72 7.60 3.64
CA HIS A 99 -1.14 8.21 2.37
C HIS A 99 -1.16 7.24 1.18
N ASP A 100 -0.78 5.97 1.38
CA ASP A 100 -0.80 4.97 0.32
C ASP A 100 -2.22 4.38 0.18
N VAL A 101 -2.88 4.66 -0.94
CA VAL A 101 -4.24 4.19 -1.25
C VAL A 101 -4.34 2.64 -1.24
N THR A 102 -3.25 1.91 -1.51
CA THR A 102 -3.25 0.45 -1.42
C THR A 102 -3.56 -0.02 0.01
N ARG A 103 -3.16 0.74 1.04
CA ARG A 103 -3.49 0.47 2.43
C ARG A 103 -5.01 0.47 2.66
N ASP A 104 -5.70 1.47 2.13
CA ASP A 104 -7.15 1.61 2.25
C ASP A 104 -7.89 0.51 1.49
N VAL A 105 -7.38 0.12 0.32
CA VAL A 105 -7.91 -1.03 -0.44
C VAL A 105 -7.85 -2.31 0.39
N ILE A 106 -6.73 -2.58 1.05
CA ILE A 106 -6.56 -3.76 1.90
C ILE A 106 -7.55 -3.76 3.06
N LEU A 107 -7.68 -2.62 3.75
CA LEU A 107 -8.61 -2.48 4.87
C LEU A 107 -10.07 -2.60 4.43
N THR A 108 -10.43 -2.00 3.29
CA THR A 108 -11.78 -2.09 2.71
C THR A 108 -12.12 -3.53 2.35
N ASN A 109 -11.19 -4.27 1.76
CA ASN A 109 -11.39 -5.68 1.45
C ASN A 109 -11.54 -6.53 2.72
N GLN A 110 -10.77 -6.22 3.77
CA GLN A 110 -10.91 -6.90 5.06
C GLN A 110 -12.28 -6.65 5.68
N GLN A 111 -12.74 -5.39 5.69
CA GLN A 111 -14.07 -5.02 6.19
C GLN A 111 -15.17 -5.74 5.41
N ARG A 112 -15.09 -5.75 4.07
CA ARG A 112 -16.05 -6.45 3.21
C ARG A 112 -16.16 -7.94 3.54
N LEU A 113 -15.04 -8.61 3.85
CA LEU A 113 -15.05 -10.02 4.24
C LEU A 113 -15.75 -10.22 5.60
N SER A 114 -15.43 -9.38 6.58
CA SER A 114 -16.05 -9.41 7.90
C SER A 114 -17.57 -9.14 7.84
N ASP A 115 -18.02 -8.24 6.97
CA ASP A 115 -19.46 -7.97 6.78
C ASP A 115 -20.20 -9.19 6.20
N VAL A 116 -19.56 -9.91 5.27
CA VAL A 116 -20.11 -11.15 4.71
C VAL A 116 -20.21 -12.23 5.79
N GLU A 117 -19.17 -12.42 6.60
CA GLU A 117 -19.17 -13.38 7.71
C GLU A 117 -20.26 -13.05 8.74
N MET A 118 -20.39 -11.79 9.14
CA MET A 118 -21.46 -11.34 10.03
C MET A 118 -22.84 -11.59 9.45
N LYS A 119 -23.03 -11.36 8.15
CA LYS A 119 -24.32 -11.63 7.49
C LYS A 119 -24.70 -13.11 7.59
N PHE A 120 -23.77 -14.02 7.37
CA PHE A 120 -24.01 -15.45 7.56
C PHE A 120 -24.43 -15.76 9.01
N VAL A 121 -23.69 -15.27 10.00
CA VAL A 121 -24.00 -15.48 11.44
C VAL A 121 -25.41 -14.98 11.79
N LEU A 122 -25.79 -13.81 11.28
CA LEU A 122 -27.12 -13.25 11.49
C LEU A 122 -28.20 -14.13 10.86
N ASP A 123 -28.00 -14.62 9.64
CA ASP A 123 -28.98 -15.47 8.96
C ASP A 123 -29.15 -16.83 9.65
N TYR A 124 -28.06 -17.44 10.13
CA TYR A 124 -28.14 -18.63 10.99
C TYR A 124 -28.87 -18.36 12.31
N SER A 125 -28.60 -17.22 12.94
CA SER A 125 -29.24 -16.84 14.21
C SER A 125 -30.75 -16.64 14.04
N LYS A 126 -31.20 -16.04 12.93
CA LYS A 126 -32.64 -15.90 12.60
C LYS A 126 -33.32 -17.26 12.47
N ILE A 127 -32.69 -18.21 11.78
CA ILE A 127 -33.21 -19.58 11.63
C ILE A 127 -33.32 -20.26 13.00
N ALA A 128 -32.27 -20.17 13.83
CA ALA A 128 -32.25 -20.77 15.16
C ALA A 128 -33.36 -20.20 16.06
N VAL A 129 -33.57 -18.88 16.05
CA VAL A 129 -34.66 -18.23 16.80
C VAL A 129 -36.02 -18.72 16.30
N PHE A 130 -36.23 -18.80 14.99
CA PHE A 130 -37.49 -19.28 14.42
C PHE A 130 -37.79 -20.73 14.82
N LEU A 131 -36.80 -21.64 14.73
CA LEU A 131 -36.96 -23.02 15.15
C LEU A 131 -37.24 -23.15 16.66
N THR A 132 -36.64 -22.29 17.48
CA THR A 132 -36.90 -22.25 18.93
C THR A 132 -38.33 -21.76 19.24
N ALA A 133 -38.84 -20.78 18.49
CA ALA A 133 -40.19 -20.24 18.64
C ALA A 133 -41.29 -21.16 18.07
N CYS A 134 -40.94 -22.05 17.13
CA CYS A 134 -41.87 -22.99 16.49
C CYS A 134 -41.34 -24.44 16.57
N PRO A 135 -41.28 -25.06 17.77
CA PRO A 135 -40.68 -26.38 17.96
C PRO A 135 -41.42 -27.52 17.23
N ASN A 136 -42.68 -27.30 16.84
CA ASN A 136 -43.51 -28.28 16.12
C ASN A 136 -43.61 -28.01 14.61
N LEU A 137 -42.73 -27.15 14.05
CA LEU A 137 -42.75 -26.86 12.61
C LEU A 137 -42.41 -28.12 11.81
N GLN A 138 -43.43 -28.77 11.25
CA GLN A 138 -43.25 -29.90 10.35
C GLN A 138 -42.84 -29.38 8.97
N VAL A 139 -41.62 -29.72 8.54
CA VAL A 139 -41.19 -29.51 7.16
C VAL A 139 -41.95 -30.51 6.30
N ASN A 140 -43.03 -30.08 5.65
CA ASN A 140 -43.69 -30.89 4.62
C ASN A 140 -42.69 -31.11 3.48
N ARG A 141 -42.34 -32.38 3.25
CA ARG A 141 -41.51 -32.83 2.13
C ARG A 141 -42.28 -32.76 0.82
#